data_AF-A0A382FJ24-F1
#
_entry.id   AF-A0A382FJ24-F1
#
_cell.length_a   1.000
_cell.length_b   1.000
_cell.length_c   1.000
_cell.angle_alpha   90.00
_cell.angle_beta   90.00
_cell.angle_gamma   90.00
#
_symmetry.space_group_name_H-M   'P 1'
#
loop_
_entity.id
_entity.type
_entity.pdbx_description
1 polymer ?
#
loop_
_entity_poly.entity_id
_entity_poly.type
_entity_poly.pdbx_seq_one_letter_code
_entity_poly.pdbx_strand_id
1 'polypeptide(L)' 'MARPMSLDGLTVGVLDISKVRGDVFVEEVATLLERRGIAVKRYRKPTVARTAPKEIEKAIVEEVDVVVEGLAD' A
#
# COMPACT_ATOMS: atom_id res chain seq x y z
N MET A 1 -10.38 -4.43 14.01
CA MET A 1 -10.90 -3.15 13.49
C MET A 1 -11.91 -3.44 12.39
N ALA A 2 -12.98 -2.66 12.27
CA ALA A 2 -13.94 -2.82 11.19
C ALA A 2 -13.40 -2.18 9.89
N ARG A 3 -13.69 -2.79 8.74
CA ARG A 3 -13.35 -2.20 7.43
C ARG A 3 -14.11 -0.89 7.25
N PRO A 4 -13.45 0.23 6.90
CA PRO A 4 -14.16 1.50 6.69
C PRO A 4 -15.10 1.40 5.48
N MET A 5 -16.20 2.17 5.52
CA MET A 5 -17.18 2.20 4.43
C MET A 5 -16.78 3.13 3.27
N SER A 6 -15.88 4.08 3.54
CA SER A 6 -15.30 5.00 2.55
C SER A 6 -13.81 5.22 2.85
N LEU A 7 -13.07 5.73 1.87
CA LEU A 7 -11.67 6.16 1.99
C LEU A 7 -11.53 7.69 2.16
N ASP A 8 -12.65 8.43 2.18
CA ASP A 8 -12.64 9.88 2.30
C ASP A 8 -11.98 10.32 3.61
N GLY A 9 -10.97 11.20 3.51
CA GLY A 9 -10.21 11.70 4.66
C GLY A 9 -9.22 10.70 5.26
N LEU A 10 -9.11 9.48 4.71
CA LEU A 10 -8.14 8.47 5.15
C LEU A 10 -6.84 8.55 4.35
N THR A 11 -5.76 8.09 4.96
CA THR A 11 -4.49 7.83 4.28
C THR A 11 -4.41 6.36 3.88
N VAL A 12 -4.16 6.11 2.60
CA VAL A 12 -3.99 4.77 2.04
C VAL A 12 -2.52 4.47 1.80
N GLY A 13 -2.03 3.38 2.39
CA GLY A 13 -0.74 2.79 2.05
C GLY A 13 -0.84 1.89 0.83
N VAL A 14 0.09 1.99 -0.10
CA VAL A 14 0.24 1.08 -1.24
C VAL A 14 1.55 0.33 -1.08
N LEU A 15 1.47 -0.99 -0.92
CA LEU A 15 2.62 -1.86 -0.71
C LEU A 15 2.95 -2.66 -1.97
N ASP A 16 4.05 -2.28 -2.62
CA ASP A 16 4.71 -3.09 -3.64
C ASP A 16 5.45 -4.26 -2.98
N ILE A 17 5.09 -5.49 -3.34
CA ILE A 17 5.75 -6.69 -2.83
C ILE A 17 6.98 -7.10 -3.66
N SER A 18 7.41 -6.26 -4.61
CA SER A 18 8.52 -6.52 -5.54
C SER A 18 8.30 -7.75 -6.43
N LYS A 19 7.04 -8.04 -6.79
CA LYS A 19 6.72 -8.98 -7.88
C LYS A 19 7.10 -8.35 -9.21
N VAL A 20 7.62 -9.13 -10.15
CA VAL A 20 7.99 -8.65 -11.49
C VAL A 20 6.79 -7.95 -12.15
N ARG A 21 6.97 -6.68 -12.51
CA ARG A 21 5.95 -5.78 -13.07
C ARG A 21 4.77 -5.44 -12.12
N GLY A 22 4.85 -5.85 -10.86
CA GLY A 22 3.87 -5.50 -9.83
C GLY A 22 3.89 -4.00 -9.52
N ASP A 23 5.06 -3.38 -9.59
CA ASP A 23 5.31 -1.95 -9.45
C ASP A 23 4.43 -1.09 -10.37
N VAL A 24 4.27 -1.50 -11.64
CA VAL A 24 3.42 -0.78 -12.60
C VAL A 24 1.96 -0.77 -12.16
N PHE A 25 1.45 -1.91 -11.70
CA PHE A 25 0.05 -2.01 -11.29
C PHE A 25 -0.22 -1.20 -10.02
N VAL A 26 0.64 -1.34 -9.00
CA VAL A 26 0.43 -0.64 -7.73
C VAL A 26 0.65 0.87 -7.86
N GLU A 27 1.52 1.32 -8.75
CA GLU A 27 1.68 2.75 -9.04
C GLU A 27 0.46 3.34 -9.76
N GLU A 28 -0.17 2.61 -10.67
CA GLU A 28 -1.43 3.05 -11.29
C GLU A 28 -2.55 3.14 -10.25
N VAL A 29 -2.63 2.18 -9.32
CA VAL A 29 -3.59 2.25 -8.20
C VAL A 29 -3.33 3.49 -7.34
N ALA A 30 -2.07 3.75 -6.96
CA ALA A 30 -1.69 4.95 -6.21
C ALA A 30 -2.11 6.23 -6.94
N THR A 31 -1.81 6.32 -8.24
CA THR A 31 -2.17 7.45 -9.10
C THR A 31 -3.69 7.68 -9.15
N LEU A 32 -4.48 6.61 -9.26
CA LEU A 32 -5.95 6.70 -9.30
C LEU A 32 -6.54 7.16 -7.96
N LEU A 33 -5.95 6.74 -6.83
CA LEU A 33 -6.33 7.21 -5.50
C LEU A 33 -6.00 8.70 -5.31
N GLU A 34 -4.80 9.12 -5.69
CA GLU A 34 -4.36 10.51 -5.62
C GLU A 34 -5.24 11.43 -6.49
N ARG A 35 -5.61 10.98 -7.70
CA ARG A 35 -6.54 11.72 -8.58
C ARG A 35 -7.93 11.91 -7.99
N ARG A 36 -8.33 11.06 -7.03
CA ARG A 36 -9.58 11.21 -6.27
C ARG A 36 -9.41 12.06 -5.01
N GLY A 37 -8.22 12.62 -4.77
CA GLY A 37 -7.92 13.44 -3.60
C GLY A 37 -7.62 12.63 -2.33
N ILE A 38 -7.40 11.32 -2.44
CA ILE A 38 -7.04 10.45 -1.30
C ILE A 38 -5.55 10.59 -1.03
N ALA A 39 -5.16 10.72 0.23
CA ALA A 39 -3.76 10.75 0.63
C ALA A 39 -3.12 9.36 0.46
N VAL A 40 -1.97 9.29 -0.21
CA VAL A 40 -1.30 8.01 -0.49
C VAL A 40 0.13 7.99 0.06
N LYS A 41 0.50 6.87 0.68
CA LYS A 41 1.88 6.54 1.07
C LYS A 41 2.31 5.29 0.31
N ARG A 42 3.55 5.26 -0.20
CA ARG A 42 4.09 4.15 -0.98
C ARG A 42 5.13 3.41 -0.16
N TYR A 43 5.04 2.08 -0.14
CA TYR A 43 5.97 1.19 0.54
C TYR A 43 6.41 0.09 -0.42
N ARG A 44 7.60 -0.46 -0.21
CA ARG A 44 8.13 -1.52 -1.07
C ARG A 44 8.92 -2.55 -0.28
N LYS A 45 8.54 -3.82 -0.39
CA LYS A 45 9.33 -4.94 0.15
C LYS A 45 10.63 -5.07 -0.64
N PRO A 46 11.75 -5.45 0.01
CA PRO A 46 13.01 -5.68 -0.70
C PRO A 46 12.94 -6.91 -1.63
N THR A 47 12.08 -7.87 -1.33
CA THR A 47 11.87 -9.09 -2.12
C THR A 47 10.47 -9.63 -1.90
N VAL A 48 9.97 -10.38 -2.88
CA VAL A 48 8.70 -11.14 -2.81
C VAL A 48 8.79 -12.36 -1.89
N ALA A 49 10.01 -12.87 -1.63
CA ALA A 49 10.21 -14.17 -0.98
C ALA A 49 10.00 -14.17 0.55
N ARG A 50 9.78 -13.01 1.18
CA ARG A 50 9.66 -12.88 2.63
C ARG A 50 8.60 -11.83 2.97
N THR A 51 8.08 -11.90 4.20
CA THR A 51 7.20 -10.86 4.76
C THR A 51 7.90 -9.50 4.75
N ALA A 52 7.12 -8.42 4.86
CA ALA A 52 7.68 -7.08 4.94
C ALA A 52 8.67 -6.98 6.13
N PRO A 53 9.82 -6.29 5.97
CA PRO A 53 10.67 -5.93 7.10
C PRO A 53 9.85 -5.22 8.18
N LYS A 54 10.19 -5.46 9.46
CA LYS A 54 9.46 -4.88 10.60
C LYS A 54 9.40 -3.35 10.55
N GLU A 55 10.41 -2.73 9.98
CA GLU A 55 10.47 -1.29 9.77
C GLU A 55 9.35 -0.81 8.84
N ILE A 56 9.07 -1.57 7.77
CA ILE A 56 7.98 -1.27 6.83
C ILE A 56 6.63 -1.54 7.48
N GLU A 57 6.48 -2.67 8.17
CA GLU A 57 5.23 -2.98 8.90
C GLU A 57 4.91 -1.90 9.93
N LYS A 58 5.91 -1.46 10.69
CA LYS A 58 5.78 -0.39 11.68
C LYS A 58 5.38 0.94 11.01
N ALA A 59 6.03 1.31 9.91
CA ALA A 59 5.68 2.51 9.17
C ALA A 59 4.22 2.47 8.68
N ILE A 60 3.77 1.34 8.12
CA ILE A 60 2.37 1.17 7.69
C ILE A 60 1.40 1.36 8.87
N VAL A 61 1.69 0.74 10.03
CA VAL A 61 0.83 0.88 11.21
C VAL A 61 0.79 2.32 11.76
N GLU A 62 1.89 3.05 11.65
CA GLU A 62 2.01 4.42 12.19
C GLU A 62 1.47 5.49 11.24
N GLU A 63 1.51 5.25 9.93
CA GLU A 63 1.32 6.30 8.93
C GLU A 63 0.01 6.21 8.13
N VAL A 64 -0.68 5.05 8.11
CA VAL A 64 -1.85 4.85 7.24
C VAL A 64 -3.02 4.19 7.95
N ASP A 65 -4.23 4.45 7.45
CA ASP A 65 -5.47 3.89 7.98
C ASP A 65 -5.85 2.58 7.29
N VAL A 66 -5.50 2.44 6.00
CA VAL A 66 -5.81 1.29 5.15
C VAL A 66 -4.60 0.98 4.28
N VAL A 67 -4.34 -0.31 4.02
CA VAL A 67 -3.30 -0.73 3.07
C VAL A 67 -3.89 -1.49 1.89
N VAL A 68 -3.39 -1.18 0.69
CA VAL A 68 -3.53 -1.99 -0.52
C VAL A 68 -2.20 -2.71 -0.72
N GLU A 69 -2.21 -4.02 -0.58
CA GLU A 69 -1.02 -4.87 -0.75
C GLU A 69 -1.15 -5.66 -2.06
N GLY A 70 -0.11 -5.60 -2.91
CA GLY A 70 0.01 -6.53 -4.03
C GLY A 70 0.20 -7.96 -3.53
N LEU A 71 -0.35 -8.96 -4.21
CA LEU A 71 -0.22 -10.37 -3.83
C LEU A 71 0.60 -11.16 -4.84
N ALA A 72 1.39 -12.11 -4.32
CA ALA A 72 2.03 -13.16 -5.11
C ALA A 72 1.31 -14.47 -4.82
N ASP A 73 1.24 -15.30 -5.85
CA ASP A 73 0.74 -16.68 -5.85
C ASP A 73 1.65 -17.63 -5.05
#